data_AF-A0A7Z1HS36-F1
#
_entry.id   AF-A0A7Z1HS36-F1
#
_cell.length_a   1.000
_cell.length_b   1.000
_cell.length_c   1.000
_cell.angle_alpha   90.00
_cell.angle_beta   90.00
_cell.angle_gamma   90.00
#
_symmetry.space_group_name_H-M   'P 1'
#
loop_
_entity.id
_entity.type
_entity.pdbx_description
1 polymer ?
#
loop_
_entity_poly.entity_id
_entity_poly.type
_entity_poly.pdbx_seq_one_letter_code
_entity_poly.pdbx_strand_id
1 'polypeptide(L)'
;NINITNNSRVAGITLSQGDTYDATYATGGDSAYVHTWDNTIVVDNSTVTSGAVTPLEGSGWFGNSSEPSDYSGNAVYDATTGTWYHNPNYAALSFSDDPDSYYSMKNNVTFTNGSTLMGDVVFTSNFNNAGDANADSNGDGVINASDGFSKIGYDTNNDGVEDTNGGWSHDNDNVDELNLKLDNGSKWVGDAYFTYDRIDPTEMYNLEDGTNSLEPDSVFDKWGNVVDDKTFQSGIFTVALDNGSEWDTVNASNVDTLTVNNGSQVNVADSSSLIADTITLTNGSTMNLSSYGEVDTDHLTVDSYSKVDLTNETAYLYANTITVSNGGEFSIGAGEFDADSFGTDTLELTNAGVFNINNSDYVLDADLVNGHTNTTDTSNATYGYGVIAMTSDGHLTVNGNGDYYNGDNTADTTYSANGEADNSYTDNVVAAT
;
A
#
# COMPACT_ATOMS: atom_id res chain seq x y z
N ASN A 1 -12.75 -22.68 0.40
CA ASN A 1 -13.02 -22.47 1.84
C ASN A 1 -12.21 -23.40 2.72
N ILE A 2 -11.30 -22.85 3.51
CA ILE A 2 -10.47 -23.54 4.52
C ILE A 2 -10.75 -22.89 5.88
N ASN A 3 -11.09 -23.70 6.88
CA ASN A 3 -11.35 -23.21 8.25
C ASN A 3 -10.42 -23.90 9.24
N ILE A 4 -9.58 -23.12 9.92
CA ILE A 4 -8.63 -23.57 10.93
C ILE A 4 -9.12 -23.05 12.28
N THR A 5 -9.48 -23.95 13.18
CA THR A 5 -10.16 -23.59 14.43
C THR A 5 -9.65 -24.43 15.59
N ASN A 6 -10.12 -24.13 16.81
CA ASN A 6 -9.90 -24.95 18.00
C ASN A 6 -8.42 -25.10 18.40
N ASN A 7 -7.66 -24.00 18.40
CA ASN A 7 -6.24 -24.00 18.82
C ASN A 7 -5.39 -24.95 17.96
N SER A 8 -5.68 -24.96 16.65
CA SER A 8 -4.91 -25.73 15.68
C SER A 8 -3.57 -25.07 15.40
N ARG A 9 -2.59 -25.88 14.97
CA ARG A 9 -1.28 -25.43 14.51
C ARG A 9 -1.04 -25.99 13.12
N VAL A 10 -0.93 -25.12 12.14
CA VAL A 10 -0.73 -25.47 10.73
C VAL A 10 0.62 -24.92 10.28
N ALA A 11 1.40 -25.74 9.59
CA ALA A 11 2.68 -25.34 9.02
C ALA A 11 2.49 -25.18 7.50
N GLY A 12 2.42 -23.93 7.05
CA GLY A 12 2.24 -23.55 5.64
C GLY A 12 0.82 -23.80 5.12
N ILE A 13 0.35 -22.88 4.29
CA ILE A 13 -0.78 -23.09 3.38
C ILE A 13 -0.36 -22.56 2.01
N THR A 14 -0.43 -23.41 0.99
CA THR A 14 -0.15 -23.03 -0.39
C THR A 14 -1.37 -23.29 -1.23
N LEU A 15 -1.85 -22.25 -1.92
CA LEU A 15 -2.87 -22.34 -2.96
C LEU A 15 -2.22 -21.92 -4.28
N SER A 16 -2.16 -22.85 -5.23
CA SER A 16 -1.69 -22.56 -6.58
C SER A 16 -2.86 -22.73 -7.55
N GLN A 17 -3.03 -21.75 -8.42
CA GLN A 17 -3.86 -21.89 -9.60
C GLN A 17 -3.27 -22.93 -10.54
N GLY A 18 -4.11 -23.47 -11.42
CA GLY A 18 -3.67 -24.33 -12.51
C GLY A 18 -4.49 -24.06 -13.76
N ASP A 19 -4.09 -24.66 -14.88
CA ASP A 19 -4.78 -24.56 -16.17
C ASP A 19 -6.09 -25.35 -16.20
N THR A 20 -7.23 -24.72 -15.90
CA THR A 20 -8.53 -25.29 -16.24
C THR A 20 -9.56 -24.24 -16.66
N TYR A 21 -9.62 -23.97 -17.97
CA TYR A 21 -10.89 -23.56 -18.57
C TYR A 21 -11.91 -24.71 -18.40
N ASP A 22 -12.98 -24.49 -17.64
CA ASP A 22 -14.09 -25.44 -17.51
C ASP A 22 -15.39 -24.85 -18.07
N ALA A 23 -15.78 -25.36 -19.24
CA ALA A 23 -17.00 -24.98 -19.95
C ALA A 23 -18.30 -25.20 -19.14
N THR A 24 -18.25 -26.00 -18.08
CA THR A 24 -19.38 -26.25 -17.17
C THR A 24 -19.64 -25.06 -16.23
N TYR A 25 -18.62 -24.25 -15.96
CA TYR A 25 -18.73 -23.01 -15.19
C TYR A 25 -18.95 -21.79 -16.11
N ALA A 26 -18.66 -21.94 -17.41
CA ALA A 26 -18.97 -20.98 -18.47
C ALA A 26 -20.43 -21.07 -19.00
N THR A 27 -21.40 -21.53 -18.19
CA THR A 27 -22.77 -21.77 -18.68
C THR A 27 -23.61 -20.50 -18.73
N GLY A 28 -23.44 -19.71 -19.80
CA GLY A 28 -24.47 -18.79 -20.34
C GLY A 28 -24.02 -17.49 -21.02
N GLY A 29 -23.01 -17.53 -21.91
CA GLY A 29 -22.68 -16.41 -22.82
C GLY A 29 -21.80 -15.31 -22.20
N ASP A 30 -20.81 -14.84 -22.97
CA ASP A 30 -19.69 -13.97 -22.56
C ASP A 30 -20.00 -12.88 -21.54
N SER A 31 -21.13 -12.18 -21.67
CA SER A 31 -21.36 -10.92 -20.95
C SER A 31 -21.88 -11.07 -19.50
N ALA A 32 -21.87 -12.28 -18.91
CA ALA A 32 -22.50 -12.54 -17.61
C ALA A 32 -21.66 -13.36 -16.61
N TYR A 33 -20.39 -13.69 -16.93
CA TYR A 33 -19.56 -14.54 -16.08
C TYR A 33 -18.40 -13.73 -15.51
N VAL A 34 -18.32 -13.73 -14.18
CA VAL A 34 -17.12 -13.37 -13.44
C VAL A 34 -16.26 -14.64 -13.44
N HIS A 35 -15.16 -14.70 -14.19
CA HIS A 35 -14.28 -15.87 -14.14
C HIS A 35 -13.31 -15.74 -12.96
N THR A 36 -13.81 -15.93 -11.74
CA THR A 36 -12.96 -15.89 -10.54
C THR A 36 -12.86 -17.25 -9.86
N TRP A 37 -11.72 -17.50 -9.23
CA TRP A 37 -11.52 -18.55 -8.24
C TRP A 37 -11.46 -17.95 -6.85
N ASP A 38 -12.61 -17.99 -6.17
CA ASP A 38 -12.75 -17.41 -4.83
C ASP A 38 -12.24 -18.38 -3.75
N ASN A 39 -11.19 -17.98 -3.05
CA ASN A 39 -10.63 -18.71 -1.92
C ASN A 39 -10.92 -17.96 -0.62
N THR A 40 -11.60 -18.61 0.33
CA THR A 40 -11.72 -18.08 1.70
C THR A 40 -10.94 -18.95 2.69
N ILE A 41 -10.08 -18.33 3.50
CA ILE A 41 -9.37 -18.95 4.62
C ILE A 41 -9.75 -18.22 5.90
N VAL A 42 -10.26 -18.95 6.90
CA VAL A 42 -10.52 -18.40 8.23
C VAL A 42 -9.69 -19.15 9.26
N VAL A 43 -8.88 -18.41 10.01
CA VAL A 43 -8.07 -18.90 11.13
C VAL A 43 -8.61 -18.27 12.41
N ASP A 44 -9.21 -19.11 13.25
CA ASP A 44 -9.87 -18.69 14.49
C ASP A 44 -9.20 -19.37 15.69
N ASN A 45 -8.72 -18.55 16.63
CA ASN A 45 -8.00 -18.98 17.82
C ASN A 45 -6.98 -20.09 17.50
N SER A 46 -6.14 -19.86 16.49
CA SER A 46 -5.22 -20.87 15.94
C SER A 46 -3.94 -20.23 15.40
N THR A 47 -2.95 -21.05 15.06
CA THR A 47 -1.67 -20.57 14.55
C THR A 47 -1.37 -21.16 13.18
N VAL A 48 -0.95 -20.32 12.24
CA VAL A 48 -0.31 -20.73 10.98
C VAL A 48 1.14 -20.26 11.03
N THR A 49 2.08 -21.17 10.80
CA THR A 49 3.52 -20.86 10.76
C THR A 49 4.10 -21.15 9.38
N SER A 50 5.29 -20.66 9.09
CA SER A 50 6.10 -21.13 7.97
C SER A 50 6.29 -22.66 8.03
N GLY A 51 6.42 -23.26 6.85
CA GLY A 51 6.60 -24.70 6.65
C GLY A 51 7.85 -25.01 5.86
N ALA A 52 8.35 -26.24 5.96
CA ALA A 52 9.45 -26.72 5.11
C ALA A 52 8.90 -27.29 3.81
N VAL A 53 9.44 -26.88 2.67
CA VAL A 53 9.06 -27.45 1.36
C VAL A 53 9.68 -28.83 1.09
N THR A 54 10.69 -29.22 1.88
CA THR A 54 11.35 -30.53 1.77
C THR A 54 11.29 -31.32 3.08
N PRO A 55 11.06 -32.65 3.03
CA PRO A 55 11.00 -33.48 4.23
C PRO A 55 12.32 -33.49 5.03
N LEU A 56 12.19 -33.30 6.35
CA LEU A 56 13.27 -33.01 7.29
C LEU A 56 14.18 -34.20 7.65
N GLU A 57 13.78 -35.45 7.36
CA GLU A 57 14.41 -36.64 7.97
C GLU A 57 15.70 -37.14 7.29
N GLY A 58 16.27 -36.40 6.32
CA GLY A 58 17.41 -36.87 5.51
C GLY A 58 18.80 -36.33 5.88
N SER A 59 18.89 -35.16 6.53
CA SER A 59 20.16 -34.44 6.70
C SER A 59 20.13 -33.38 7.80
N GLY A 60 21.21 -33.27 8.59
CA GLY A 60 21.39 -32.24 9.61
C GLY A 60 22.65 -32.46 10.47
N TRP A 61 23.10 -31.44 11.20
CA TRP A 61 24.21 -31.53 12.16
C TRP A 61 23.64 -31.53 13.58
N PHE A 62 23.95 -32.57 14.37
CA PHE A 62 23.42 -32.77 15.72
C PHE A 62 21.88 -32.80 15.86
N GLY A 63 21.16 -33.20 14.81
CA GLY A 63 19.70 -33.32 14.86
C GLY A 63 18.95 -32.00 14.63
N ASN A 64 19.66 -30.96 14.19
CA ASN A 64 19.09 -29.75 13.60
C ASN A 64 19.19 -29.90 12.07
N SER A 65 18.04 -30.05 11.40
CA SER A 65 17.94 -29.93 9.94
C SER A 65 18.16 -28.46 9.55
N SER A 66 18.23 -28.10 8.27
CA SER A 66 17.91 -26.72 7.87
C SER A 66 16.46 -26.48 8.30
N GLU A 67 16.28 -25.94 9.50
CA GLU A 67 15.02 -25.71 10.21
C GLU A 67 14.04 -24.86 9.37
N PRO A 68 12.74 -24.85 9.72
CA PRO A 68 11.85 -23.75 9.31
C PRO A 68 12.54 -22.41 9.61
N SER A 69 12.47 -21.48 8.65
CA SER A 69 13.10 -20.15 8.66
C SER A 69 13.52 -19.60 10.03
N ASP A 70 14.76 -19.13 10.17
CA ASP A 70 15.14 -18.23 11.26
C ASP A 70 14.85 -16.75 10.93
N TYR A 71 14.13 -16.50 9.84
CA TYR A 71 13.79 -15.20 9.26
C TYR A 71 15.00 -14.28 9.02
N SER A 72 16.22 -14.84 8.96
CA SER A 72 17.46 -14.07 8.89
C SER A 72 17.93 -13.73 7.47
N GLY A 73 17.12 -14.00 6.44
CA GLY A 73 17.55 -13.91 5.04
C GLY A 73 16.58 -13.18 4.14
N ASN A 74 17.14 -12.40 3.23
CA ASN A 74 16.45 -11.82 2.07
C ASN A 74 16.29 -12.90 0.96
N ALA A 75 15.79 -12.52 -0.22
CA ALA A 75 15.68 -13.38 -1.40
C ALA A 75 16.89 -14.31 -1.61
N VAL A 76 16.66 -15.52 -2.09
CA VAL A 76 17.68 -16.53 -2.39
C VAL A 76 18.15 -16.36 -3.83
N TYR A 77 19.46 -16.28 -4.04
CA TYR A 77 20.02 -16.28 -5.39
C TYR A 77 20.13 -17.70 -5.94
N ASP A 78 19.39 -18.01 -7.01
CA ASP A 78 19.60 -19.21 -7.80
C ASP A 78 20.74 -18.97 -8.80
N ALA A 79 21.91 -19.55 -8.51
CA ALA A 79 23.08 -19.46 -9.39
C ALA A 79 22.91 -20.19 -10.74
N THR A 80 21.86 -21.01 -10.90
CA THR A 80 21.54 -21.76 -12.12
C THR A 80 20.74 -20.91 -13.09
N THR A 81 19.71 -20.23 -12.61
CA THR A 81 18.86 -19.33 -13.40
C THR A 81 19.39 -17.89 -13.42
N GLY A 82 20.28 -17.53 -12.49
CA GLY A 82 20.77 -16.18 -12.31
C GLY A 82 19.74 -15.22 -11.71
N THR A 83 18.69 -15.77 -11.08
CA THR A 83 17.56 -15.00 -10.55
C THR A 83 17.53 -15.06 -9.02
N TRP A 84 17.06 -13.96 -8.40
CA TRP A 84 16.70 -13.96 -7.00
C TRP A 84 15.24 -14.41 -6.86
N TYR A 85 14.94 -15.24 -5.87
CA TYR A 85 13.57 -15.72 -5.59
C TYR A 85 13.29 -15.74 -4.09
N HIS A 86 12.02 -15.65 -3.69
CA HIS A 86 11.61 -15.76 -2.28
C HIS A 86 11.96 -17.14 -1.71
N ASN A 87 12.49 -17.21 -0.48
CA ASN A 87 12.77 -18.52 0.14
C ASN A 87 11.46 -19.18 0.56
N PRO A 88 11.03 -20.29 -0.09
CA PRO A 88 9.72 -20.85 0.15
C PRO A 88 9.58 -21.47 1.56
N ASN A 89 10.69 -21.67 2.29
CA ASN A 89 10.63 -22.13 3.68
C ASN A 89 10.23 -21.04 4.67
N TYR A 90 10.08 -19.79 4.21
CA TYR A 90 9.69 -18.65 5.04
C TYR A 90 8.19 -18.37 4.92
N ALA A 91 7.56 -18.84 3.83
CA ALA A 91 6.15 -18.66 3.57
C ALA A 91 5.28 -19.43 4.57
N ALA A 92 4.44 -18.71 5.29
CA ALA A 92 3.32 -19.26 6.05
C ALA A 92 2.06 -19.37 5.18
N LEU A 93 1.87 -18.42 4.27
CA LEU A 93 0.84 -18.44 3.24
C LEU A 93 1.47 -18.19 1.88
N SER A 94 1.04 -18.92 0.86
CA SER A 94 1.47 -18.71 -0.52
C SER A 94 0.30 -18.87 -1.48
N PHE A 95 0.11 -17.88 -2.34
CA PHE A 95 -0.90 -17.82 -3.38
C PHE A 95 -0.17 -17.59 -4.71
N SER A 96 -0.30 -18.51 -5.66
CA SER A 96 0.38 -18.42 -6.95
C SER A 96 -0.60 -18.57 -8.08
N ASP A 97 -0.66 -17.57 -8.95
CA ASP A 97 -1.38 -17.60 -10.21
C ASP A 97 -0.66 -18.49 -11.23
N ASP A 98 -1.44 -18.93 -12.23
CA ASP A 98 -0.96 -19.57 -13.45
C ASP A 98 -1.27 -18.62 -14.63
N PRO A 99 -0.27 -18.10 -15.36
CA PRO A 99 -0.51 -17.15 -16.45
C PRO A 99 -1.36 -17.71 -17.61
N ASP A 100 -1.48 -19.04 -17.71
CA ASP A 100 -2.34 -19.71 -18.69
C ASP A 100 -3.78 -19.91 -18.16
N SER A 101 -4.06 -19.53 -16.90
CA SER A 101 -5.39 -19.57 -16.31
C SER A 101 -6.34 -18.61 -17.04
N TYR A 102 -7.59 -19.02 -17.21
CA TYR A 102 -8.69 -18.16 -17.69
C TYR A 102 -9.51 -17.55 -16.54
N TYR A 103 -9.01 -17.60 -15.32
CA TYR A 103 -9.74 -17.15 -14.13
C TYR A 103 -8.80 -16.37 -13.23
N SER A 104 -9.25 -15.22 -12.70
CA SER A 104 -8.50 -14.51 -11.66
C SER A 104 -8.75 -15.14 -10.30
N MET A 105 -7.76 -15.15 -9.42
CA MET A 105 -7.91 -15.63 -8.06
C MET A 105 -8.39 -14.53 -7.12
N LYS A 106 -9.39 -14.81 -6.28
CA LYS A 106 -9.85 -13.88 -5.25
C LYS A 106 -9.65 -14.49 -3.88
N ASN A 107 -8.52 -14.20 -3.26
CA ASN A 107 -8.10 -14.77 -1.99
C ASN A 107 -8.53 -13.88 -0.83
N ASN A 108 -9.27 -14.44 0.12
CA ASN A 108 -9.80 -13.74 1.28
C ASN A 108 -9.40 -14.51 2.55
N VAL A 109 -8.45 -13.94 3.30
CA VAL A 109 -7.85 -14.57 4.47
C VAL A 109 -8.22 -13.76 5.71
N THR A 110 -8.67 -14.41 6.77
CA THR A 110 -8.96 -13.76 8.04
C THR A 110 -8.38 -14.53 9.20
N PHE A 111 -7.53 -13.88 10.00
CA PHE A 111 -7.11 -14.33 11.31
C PHE A 111 -7.91 -13.60 12.37
N THR A 112 -8.52 -14.34 13.30
CA THR A 112 -9.37 -13.75 14.34
C THR A 112 -9.22 -14.43 15.71
N ASN A 113 -9.71 -13.77 16.75
CA ASN A 113 -9.73 -14.22 18.15
C ASN A 113 -8.35 -14.61 18.67
N GLY A 114 -7.37 -13.71 18.55
CA GLY A 114 -6.00 -13.94 19.01
C GLY A 114 -5.23 -14.97 18.19
N SER A 115 -5.57 -15.14 16.92
CA SER A 115 -4.82 -16.05 16.04
C SER A 115 -3.45 -15.48 15.70
N THR A 116 -2.52 -16.35 15.31
CA THR A 116 -1.15 -15.94 14.97
C THR A 116 -0.76 -16.43 13.59
N LEU A 117 -0.27 -15.52 12.76
CA LEU A 117 0.42 -15.78 11.52
C LEU A 117 1.92 -15.54 11.76
N MET A 118 2.73 -16.59 11.61
CA MET A 118 4.17 -16.54 11.84
C MET A 118 4.87 -16.96 10.56
N GLY A 119 5.19 -15.98 9.72
CA GLY A 119 5.90 -16.15 8.47
C GLY A 119 5.34 -15.33 7.34
N ASP A 120 6.00 -15.44 6.19
CA ASP A 120 5.78 -14.54 5.08
C ASP A 120 4.46 -14.88 4.39
N VAL A 121 3.87 -13.87 3.78
CA VAL A 121 2.72 -14.02 2.90
C VAL A 121 3.18 -13.73 1.49
N VAL A 122 3.17 -14.78 0.67
CA VAL A 122 3.62 -14.73 -0.71
C VAL A 122 2.42 -14.65 -1.64
N PHE A 123 2.39 -13.66 -2.51
CA PHE A 123 1.39 -13.53 -3.56
C PHE A 123 2.08 -13.32 -4.91
N THR A 124 1.82 -14.22 -5.85
CA THR A 124 2.29 -14.13 -7.21
C THR A 124 1.10 -14.10 -8.14
N SER A 125 1.01 -13.05 -8.95
CA SER A 125 -0.04 -12.82 -9.92
C SER A 125 0.57 -12.62 -11.31
N ASN A 126 -0.15 -13.05 -12.35
CA ASN A 126 0.10 -12.69 -13.74
C ASN A 126 -1.24 -12.28 -14.35
N PHE A 127 -1.22 -11.63 -15.51
CA PHE A 127 -2.47 -11.48 -16.23
C PHE A 127 -2.94 -12.85 -16.72
N ASN A 128 -4.17 -13.20 -16.38
CA ASN A 128 -4.78 -14.43 -16.80
C ASN A 128 -4.91 -14.47 -18.34
N ASN A 129 -4.63 -15.62 -18.94
CA ASN A 129 -4.65 -15.88 -20.38
C ASN A 129 -3.61 -15.07 -21.19
N ALA A 130 -2.51 -14.62 -20.56
CA ALA A 130 -1.52 -13.75 -21.23
C ALA A 130 -0.85 -14.40 -22.46
N GLY A 131 -0.73 -15.73 -22.50
CA GLY A 131 -0.17 -16.48 -23.63
C GLY A 131 -1.09 -16.56 -24.86
N ASP A 132 -2.40 -16.38 -24.66
CA ASP A 132 -3.45 -16.54 -25.67
C ASP A 132 -4.20 -15.24 -25.97
N ALA A 133 -3.64 -14.10 -25.55
CA ALA A 133 -4.14 -12.72 -25.71
C ALA A 133 -4.40 -12.27 -27.17
N ASN A 134 -4.33 -13.17 -28.15
CA ASN A 134 -4.64 -12.95 -29.57
C ASN A 134 -5.29 -14.18 -30.22
N ALA A 135 -5.74 -15.15 -29.43
CA ALA A 135 -6.54 -16.24 -29.92
C ALA A 135 -8.01 -16.02 -29.60
N ASP A 136 -8.79 -16.55 -30.51
CA ASP A 136 -10.23 -16.65 -30.46
C ASP A 136 -10.57 -17.68 -29.37
N SER A 137 -10.59 -17.22 -28.12
CA SER A 137 -10.72 -18.04 -26.93
C SER A 137 -12.11 -18.66 -26.85
N ASN A 138 -13.12 -18.02 -27.46
CA ASN A 138 -14.48 -18.52 -27.57
C ASN A 138 -14.73 -19.39 -28.83
N GLY A 139 -13.81 -19.38 -29.81
CA GLY A 139 -13.85 -20.21 -31.02
C GLY A 139 -14.82 -19.75 -32.11
N ASP A 140 -15.28 -18.49 -32.11
CA ASP A 140 -16.25 -17.94 -33.07
C ASP A 140 -15.62 -17.38 -34.36
N GLY A 141 -14.28 -17.33 -34.40
CA GLY A 141 -13.45 -16.85 -35.49
C GLY A 141 -13.18 -15.34 -35.48
N VAL A 142 -13.51 -14.63 -34.40
CA VAL A 142 -13.39 -13.18 -34.24
C VAL A 142 -12.65 -12.83 -32.95
N ILE A 143 -11.40 -12.38 -33.11
CA ILE A 143 -10.63 -11.81 -31.99
C ILE A 143 -11.30 -10.53 -31.50
N ASN A 144 -11.72 -10.51 -30.24
CA ASN A 144 -12.36 -9.35 -29.65
C ASN A 144 -12.08 -9.25 -28.14
N ALA A 145 -12.52 -8.15 -27.51
CA ALA A 145 -12.25 -7.86 -26.09
C ALA A 145 -12.71 -8.98 -25.13
N SER A 146 -13.70 -9.79 -25.51
CA SER A 146 -14.20 -10.89 -24.69
C SER A 146 -13.26 -12.11 -24.63
N ASP A 147 -12.19 -12.13 -25.43
CA ASP A 147 -11.21 -13.23 -25.46
C ASP A 147 -10.15 -13.15 -24.34
N GLY A 148 -10.30 -12.21 -23.39
CA GLY A 148 -9.42 -12.04 -22.23
C GLY A 148 -8.57 -10.77 -22.30
N PHE A 149 -7.60 -10.67 -21.39
CA PHE A 149 -6.72 -9.52 -21.30
C PHE A 149 -5.48 -9.66 -22.21
N SER A 150 -5.14 -8.57 -22.90
CA SER A 150 -3.97 -8.46 -23.76
C SER A 150 -3.12 -7.25 -23.41
N LYS A 151 -1.88 -7.51 -22.96
CA LYS A 151 -0.88 -6.46 -22.68
C LYS A 151 -0.55 -5.62 -23.92
N ILE A 152 -0.63 -6.21 -25.11
CA ILE A 152 -0.30 -5.54 -26.37
C ILE A 152 -1.53 -4.94 -27.07
N GLY A 153 -2.73 -5.13 -26.51
CA GLY A 153 -3.98 -4.65 -27.08
C GLY A 153 -4.54 -5.49 -28.23
N TYR A 154 -5.80 -5.25 -28.52
CA TYR A 154 -6.59 -5.80 -29.62
C TYR A 154 -6.96 -4.70 -30.61
N ASP A 155 -6.71 -4.94 -31.90
CA ASP A 155 -7.26 -4.17 -33.02
C ASP A 155 -8.60 -4.79 -33.43
N THR A 156 -9.65 -4.42 -32.71
CA THR A 156 -11.00 -5.01 -32.88
C THR A 156 -11.66 -4.62 -34.21
N ASN A 157 -11.16 -3.57 -34.88
CA ASN A 157 -11.74 -3.03 -36.09
C ASN A 157 -10.91 -3.34 -37.36
N ASN A 158 -9.73 -3.94 -37.20
CA ASN A 158 -8.77 -4.34 -38.22
C ASN A 158 -8.18 -3.18 -39.06
N ASP A 159 -7.98 -2.00 -38.48
CA ASP A 159 -7.34 -0.86 -39.16
C ASP A 159 -5.82 -0.73 -38.94
N GLY A 160 -5.25 -1.61 -38.11
CA GLY A 160 -3.83 -1.66 -37.76
C GLY A 160 -3.46 -0.79 -36.56
N VAL A 161 -4.44 -0.36 -35.77
CA VAL A 161 -4.25 0.36 -34.50
C VAL A 161 -4.96 -0.42 -33.40
N GLU A 162 -4.26 -0.63 -32.30
CA GLU A 162 -4.81 -1.30 -31.12
C GLU A 162 -5.78 -0.37 -30.38
N ASP A 163 -6.98 -0.88 -30.09
CA ASP A 163 -8.09 -0.08 -29.58
C ASP A 163 -8.44 -0.41 -28.13
N THR A 164 -8.17 -1.63 -27.65
CA THR A 164 -8.53 -2.08 -26.29
C THR A 164 -7.57 -3.13 -25.74
N ASN A 165 -7.22 -3.12 -24.45
CA ASN A 165 -6.52 -4.23 -23.80
C ASN A 165 -7.42 -5.46 -23.61
N GLY A 166 -8.74 -5.30 -23.73
CA GLY A 166 -9.69 -6.36 -23.48
C GLY A 166 -9.74 -6.78 -22.01
N GLY A 167 -10.58 -7.75 -21.74
CA GLY A 167 -10.99 -8.19 -20.42
C GLY A 167 -12.42 -8.69 -20.53
N TRP A 168 -12.81 -9.69 -19.75
CA TRP A 168 -14.04 -10.44 -20.08
C TRP A 168 -15.26 -9.53 -20.13
N SER A 169 -15.66 -8.98 -18.98
CA SER A 169 -16.70 -7.95 -18.93
C SER A 169 -16.13 -6.59 -18.57
N HIS A 170 -15.09 -6.59 -17.73
CA HIS A 170 -14.32 -5.45 -17.27
C HIS A 170 -12.84 -5.83 -17.21
N ASP A 171 -11.92 -4.86 -17.33
CA ASP A 171 -10.48 -5.14 -17.26
C ASP A 171 -10.11 -5.75 -15.90
N ASN A 172 -10.75 -5.25 -14.83
CA ASN A 172 -10.55 -5.69 -13.44
C ASN A 172 -10.94 -7.16 -13.18
N ASP A 173 -11.69 -7.80 -14.08
CA ASP A 173 -12.04 -9.21 -13.96
C ASP A 173 -10.79 -10.11 -14.07
N ASN A 174 -9.71 -9.62 -14.67
CA ASN A 174 -8.43 -10.33 -14.83
C ASN A 174 -7.43 -10.02 -13.71
N VAL A 175 -7.85 -9.26 -12.69
CA VAL A 175 -6.99 -8.88 -11.57
C VAL A 175 -7.10 -9.93 -10.48
N ASP A 176 -6.00 -10.59 -10.13
CA ASP A 176 -5.93 -11.41 -8.93
C ASP A 176 -5.98 -10.54 -7.67
N GLU A 177 -6.59 -11.04 -6.60
CA GLU A 177 -6.66 -10.32 -5.34
C GLU A 177 -6.20 -11.18 -4.18
N LEU A 178 -5.46 -10.57 -3.25
CA LEU A 178 -5.23 -11.09 -1.91
C LEU A 178 -5.68 -10.07 -0.88
N ASN A 179 -6.71 -10.43 -0.13
CA ASN A 179 -7.23 -9.67 0.99
C ASN A 179 -6.86 -10.39 2.30
N LEU A 180 -5.89 -9.85 3.06
CA LEU A 180 -5.48 -10.38 4.35
C LEU A 180 -6.01 -9.51 5.49
N LYS A 181 -6.90 -10.07 6.31
CA LYS A 181 -7.43 -9.42 7.52
C LYS A 181 -6.86 -10.05 8.80
N LEU A 182 -6.30 -9.24 9.67
CA LEU A 182 -6.06 -9.58 11.09
C LEU A 182 -7.12 -8.88 11.94
N ASP A 183 -7.81 -9.63 12.79
CA ASP A 183 -8.91 -9.13 13.59
C ASP A 183 -8.88 -9.66 15.04
N ASN A 184 -9.54 -8.96 15.95
CA ASN A 184 -9.75 -9.34 17.35
C ASN A 184 -8.46 -9.81 18.05
N GLY A 185 -7.44 -8.94 18.05
CA GLY A 185 -6.17 -9.19 18.73
C GLY A 185 -5.27 -10.22 18.05
N SER A 186 -5.45 -10.47 16.75
CA SER A 186 -4.60 -11.39 16.00
C SER A 186 -3.26 -10.74 15.65
N LYS A 187 -2.23 -11.56 15.46
CA LYS A 187 -0.87 -11.09 15.25
C LYS A 187 -0.23 -11.72 14.02
N TRP A 188 0.48 -10.91 13.24
CA TRP A 188 1.37 -11.35 12.17
C TRP A 188 2.80 -10.92 12.45
N VAL A 189 3.74 -11.85 12.31
CA VAL A 189 5.17 -11.57 12.25
C VAL A 189 5.71 -12.16 10.95
N GLY A 190 6.21 -11.33 10.04
CA GLY A 190 6.67 -11.72 8.71
C GLY A 190 6.57 -10.56 7.71
N ASP A 191 6.91 -10.84 6.44
CA ASP A 191 6.82 -9.86 5.36
C ASP A 191 5.79 -10.23 4.27
N ALA A 192 5.36 -9.21 3.54
CA ALA A 192 4.50 -9.33 2.36
C ALA A 192 5.37 -9.41 1.10
N TYR A 193 5.49 -10.59 0.50
CA TYR A 193 6.20 -10.76 -0.77
C TYR A 193 5.18 -10.78 -1.92
N PHE A 194 5.15 -9.71 -2.72
CA PHE A 194 4.20 -9.53 -3.81
C PHE A 194 4.90 -9.38 -5.15
N THR A 195 4.51 -10.20 -6.12
CA THR A 195 4.96 -10.13 -7.51
C THR A 195 3.77 -10.13 -8.45
N TYR A 196 3.77 -9.24 -9.42
CA TYR A 196 2.68 -9.04 -10.37
C TYR A 196 3.23 -8.65 -11.74
N ASP A 197 2.41 -8.84 -12.76
CA ASP A 197 2.60 -8.20 -14.06
C ASP A 197 1.98 -6.80 -14.05
N ARG A 198 2.47 -5.90 -14.91
CA ARG A 198 1.83 -4.61 -15.13
C ARG A 198 1.93 -4.14 -16.58
N ILE A 199 1.05 -3.23 -16.96
CA ILE A 199 1.19 -2.41 -18.16
C ILE A 199 1.30 -0.93 -17.76
N ASP A 200 2.19 -0.21 -18.45
CA ASP A 200 2.38 1.22 -18.28
C ASP A 200 1.41 2.01 -19.19
N PRO A 201 1.17 3.31 -18.97
CA PRO A 201 0.23 4.11 -19.75
C PRO A 201 0.44 4.10 -21.27
N THR A 202 1.64 3.77 -21.73
CA THR A 202 1.95 3.63 -23.17
C THR A 202 1.37 2.37 -23.81
N GLU A 203 1.03 1.37 -23.00
CA GLU A 203 0.47 0.07 -23.41
C GLU A 203 -1.00 -0.09 -22.99
N MET A 204 -1.59 0.99 -22.44
CA MET A 204 -3.01 1.07 -22.09
C MET A 204 -3.84 1.54 -23.29
N TYR A 205 -4.66 0.63 -23.81
CA TYR A 205 -5.63 0.84 -24.87
C TYR A 205 -7.03 0.70 -24.27
N ASN A 206 -7.79 1.80 -24.21
CA ASN A 206 -9.18 1.85 -23.71
C ASN A 206 -9.43 0.93 -22.49
N LEU A 207 -8.60 1.09 -21.46
CA LEU A 207 -8.77 0.45 -20.16
C LEU A 207 -10.01 1.09 -19.49
N GLU A 208 -11.15 0.40 -19.57
CA GLU A 208 -12.46 0.86 -19.09
C GLU A 208 -12.43 1.23 -17.61
N ASP A 209 -11.74 0.42 -16.80
CA ASP A 209 -11.69 0.63 -15.34
C ASP A 209 -10.57 1.58 -14.90
N GLY A 210 -9.66 1.94 -15.82
CA GLY A 210 -8.48 2.75 -15.51
C GLY A 210 -7.42 1.99 -14.72
N THR A 211 -6.40 2.73 -14.26
CA THR A 211 -5.27 2.20 -13.49
C THR A 211 -5.71 1.75 -12.10
N ASN A 212 -5.08 0.71 -11.56
CA ASN A 212 -5.46 0.10 -10.29
C ASN A 212 -4.35 0.14 -9.23
N SER A 213 -3.16 0.64 -9.58
CA SER A 213 -2.03 0.75 -8.65
C SER A 213 -1.14 1.94 -8.99
N LEU A 214 -0.31 2.34 -8.03
CA LEU A 214 0.68 3.40 -8.12
C LEU A 214 2.09 2.83 -7.95
N GLU A 215 2.95 3.05 -8.92
CA GLU A 215 4.33 2.61 -8.81
C GLU A 215 5.13 3.55 -7.92
N PRO A 216 6.02 3.02 -7.05
CA PRO A 216 6.95 3.85 -6.29
C PRO A 216 7.89 4.66 -7.20
N ASP A 217 8.18 4.13 -8.39
CA ASP A 217 9.02 4.76 -9.39
C ASP A 217 8.17 5.31 -10.54
N SER A 218 8.40 6.56 -10.92
CA SER A 218 7.72 7.16 -12.08
C SER A 218 8.12 6.50 -13.41
N VAL A 219 7.21 6.57 -14.38
CA VAL A 219 7.44 6.26 -15.80
C VAL A 219 8.07 7.48 -16.48
N PHE A 220 9.13 7.23 -17.26
CA PHE A 220 9.86 8.26 -17.99
C PHE A 220 9.73 8.09 -19.50
N ASP A 221 9.57 9.21 -20.22
CA ASP A 221 9.66 9.19 -21.68
C ASP A 221 11.09 8.96 -22.19
N LYS A 222 11.25 8.80 -23.51
CA LYS A 222 12.58 8.62 -24.15
C LYS A 222 13.55 9.80 -23.98
N TRP A 223 13.10 10.93 -23.44
CA TRP A 223 13.88 12.11 -23.15
C TRP A 223 14.18 12.25 -21.64
N GLY A 224 13.68 11.34 -20.81
CA GLY A 224 13.88 11.31 -19.36
C GLY A 224 12.96 12.22 -18.58
N ASN A 225 11.84 12.68 -19.16
CA ASN A 225 10.82 13.42 -18.42
C ASN A 225 9.86 12.44 -17.73
N VAL A 226 9.48 12.73 -16.50
CA VAL A 226 8.37 12.03 -15.82
C VAL A 226 7.08 12.26 -16.61
N VAL A 227 6.37 11.19 -16.93
CA VAL A 227 5.11 11.26 -17.67
C VAL A 227 3.92 10.66 -16.93
N ASP A 228 4.15 9.70 -16.03
CA ASP A 228 3.11 9.09 -15.20
C ASP A 228 3.75 8.25 -14.08
N ASP A 229 2.93 7.70 -13.19
CA ASP A 229 3.27 6.74 -12.13
C ASP A 229 2.19 5.66 -11.96
N LYS A 230 1.07 5.78 -12.68
CA LYS A 230 -0.08 4.89 -12.54
C LYS A 230 0.04 3.72 -13.48
N THR A 231 -0.21 2.53 -12.97
CA THR A 231 -0.15 1.30 -13.75
C THR A 231 -1.42 0.49 -13.59
N PHE A 232 -1.62 -0.43 -14.52
CA PHE A 232 -2.59 -1.49 -14.36
C PHE A 232 -1.84 -2.77 -14.09
N GLN A 233 -1.97 -3.30 -12.88
CA GLN A 233 -1.30 -4.49 -12.39
C GLN A 233 -2.24 -5.69 -12.45
N SER A 234 -1.67 -6.87 -12.64
CA SER A 234 -2.41 -8.13 -12.67
C SER A 234 -2.91 -8.57 -11.31
N GLY A 235 -2.33 -8.05 -10.22
CA GLY A 235 -2.69 -8.42 -8.85
C GLY A 235 -2.91 -7.20 -7.98
N ILE A 236 -3.69 -7.35 -6.91
CA ILE A 236 -3.84 -6.37 -5.83
C ILE A 236 -3.73 -7.08 -4.46
N PHE A 237 -2.83 -6.61 -3.60
CA PHE A 237 -2.63 -7.10 -2.24
C PHE A 237 -3.07 -6.06 -1.20
N THR A 238 -4.19 -6.33 -0.53
CA THR A 238 -4.69 -5.51 0.57
C THR A 238 -4.46 -6.19 1.93
N VAL A 239 -3.95 -5.42 2.89
CA VAL A 239 -3.82 -5.83 4.30
C VAL A 239 -4.68 -4.94 5.19
N ALA A 240 -5.47 -5.56 6.07
CA ALA A 240 -6.32 -4.87 7.04
C ALA A 240 -6.09 -5.40 8.46
N LEU A 241 -5.75 -4.51 9.39
CA LEU A 241 -5.63 -4.80 10.81
C LEU A 241 -6.77 -4.14 11.56
N ASP A 242 -7.48 -4.91 12.38
CA ASP A 242 -8.67 -4.47 13.07
C ASP A 242 -8.73 -4.98 14.52
N ASN A 243 -9.43 -4.24 15.37
CA ASN A 243 -9.73 -4.58 16.76
C ASN A 243 -8.52 -5.06 17.59
N GLY A 244 -7.49 -4.22 17.67
CA GLY A 244 -6.28 -4.46 18.47
C GLY A 244 -5.32 -5.49 17.88
N SER A 245 -5.36 -5.70 16.57
CA SER A 245 -4.45 -6.62 15.88
C SER A 245 -3.08 -6.00 15.63
N GLU A 246 -2.08 -6.83 15.36
CA GLU A 246 -0.67 -6.39 15.25
C GLU A 246 0.02 -7.02 14.03
N TRP A 247 0.82 -6.24 13.32
CA TRP A 247 1.79 -6.72 12.34
C TRP A 247 3.19 -6.22 12.67
N ASP A 248 4.12 -7.14 12.89
CA ASP A 248 5.55 -6.87 12.99
C ASP A 248 6.23 -7.25 11.66
N THR A 249 6.72 -6.26 10.91
CA THR A 249 7.46 -6.51 9.66
C THR A 249 8.85 -7.04 9.97
N VAL A 250 9.39 -7.88 9.07
CA VAL A 250 10.70 -8.52 9.27
C VAL A 250 11.69 -8.21 8.15
N ASN A 251 11.24 -8.24 6.89
CA ASN A 251 12.02 -7.82 5.73
C ASN A 251 11.23 -6.78 4.92
N ALA A 252 11.60 -6.59 3.65
CA ALA A 252 10.86 -5.76 2.72
C ALA A 252 9.46 -6.35 2.45
N SER A 253 8.44 -5.52 2.65
CA SER A 253 7.04 -5.83 2.41
C SER A 253 6.50 -4.93 1.31
N ASN A 254 5.72 -5.50 0.38
CA ASN A 254 5.03 -4.77 -0.68
C ASN A 254 3.54 -5.17 -0.70
N VAL A 255 2.66 -4.18 -0.60
CA VAL A 255 1.20 -4.32 -0.64
C VAL A 255 0.62 -3.08 -1.32
N ASP A 256 -0.55 -3.13 -1.95
CA ASP A 256 -1.15 -1.91 -2.54
C ASP A 256 -1.81 -1.04 -1.45
N THR A 257 -2.46 -1.68 -0.48
CA THR A 257 -3.24 -0.96 0.53
C THR A 257 -3.04 -1.55 1.91
N LEU A 258 -2.70 -0.69 2.87
CA LEU A 258 -2.67 -1.01 4.29
C LEU A 258 -3.72 -0.18 5.06
N THR A 259 -4.66 -0.86 5.71
CA THR A 259 -5.58 -0.24 6.67
C THR A 259 -5.30 -0.73 8.09
N VAL A 260 -5.10 0.20 9.02
CA VAL A 260 -4.91 -0.08 10.46
C VAL A 260 -6.02 0.60 11.24
N ASN A 261 -6.84 -0.17 11.93
CA ASN A 261 -8.07 0.34 12.55
C ASN A 261 -8.30 -0.20 13.97
N ASN A 262 -9.08 0.54 14.75
CA ASN A 262 -9.62 0.15 16.06
C ASN A 262 -8.55 -0.30 17.05
N GLY A 263 -7.55 0.56 17.28
CA GLY A 263 -6.46 0.30 18.22
C GLY A 263 -5.46 -0.75 17.75
N SER A 264 -5.46 -1.09 16.46
CA SER A 264 -4.48 -2.01 15.87
C SER A 264 -3.16 -1.29 15.63
N GLN A 265 -2.09 -2.07 15.40
CA GLN A 265 -0.75 -1.54 15.26
C GLN A 265 0.08 -2.24 14.18
N VAL A 266 0.95 -1.48 13.54
CA VAL A 266 2.03 -2.00 12.68
C VAL A 266 3.37 -1.49 13.18
N ASN A 267 4.38 -2.36 13.21
CA ASN A 267 5.72 -2.05 13.65
C ASN A 267 6.70 -2.30 12.50
N VAL A 268 7.43 -1.25 12.11
CA VAL A 268 8.46 -1.30 11.07
C VAL A 268 9.81 -0.97 11.69
N ALA A 269 10.66 -1.99 11.82
CA ALA A 269 11.87 -1.93 12.63
C ALA A 269 12.94 -2.89 12.12
N ASP A 270 14.13 -2.81 12.72
CA ASP A 270 15.23 -3.77 12.51
C ASP A 270 15.58 -4.00 11.03
N SER A 271 15.64 -2.89 10.26
CA SER A 271 15.92 -2.91 8.81
C SER A 271 14.85 -3.55 7.92
N SER A 272 13.62 -3.71 8.42
CA SER A 272 12.46 -4.03 7.58
C SER A 272 11.93 -2.78 6.86
N SER A 273 11.24 -3.00 5.74
CA SER A 273 10.59 -1.93 4.98
C SER A 273 9.17 -2.29 4.57
N LEU A 274 8.34 -1.28 4.33
CA LEU A 274 6.97 -1.42 3.86
C LEU A 274 6.70 -0.40 2.75
N ILE A 275 6.31 -0.90 1.59
CA ILE A 275 5.86 -0.09 0.45
C ILE A 275 4.36 -0.32 0.25
N ALA A 276 3.61 0.76 0.07
CA ALA A 276 2.21 0.69 -0.35
C ALA A 276 1.69 1.95 -1.04
N ASP A 277 0.75 1.84 -1.97
CA ASP A 277 0.10 3.02 -2.57
C ASP A 277 -0.55 3.87 -1.49
N THR A 278 -1.29 3.23 -0.59
CA THR A 278 -2.00 3.92 0.47
C THR A 278 -1.89 3.24 1.82
N ILE A 279 -1.67 4.07 2.85
CA ILE A 279 -1.63 3.65 4.24
C ILE A 279 -2.62 4.50 5.03
N THR A 280 -3.58 3.86 5.71
CA THR A 280 -4.60 4.56 6.48
C THR A 280 -4.67 4.05 7.92
N LEU A 281 -4.49 4.94 8.89
CA LEU A 281 -4.66 4.67 10.31
C LEU A 281 -5.89 5.38 10.86
N THR A 282 -6.79 4.63 11.51
CA THR A 282 -8.02 5.15 12.10
C THR A 282 -8.31 4.59 13.49
N ASN A 283 -9.13 5.33 14.26
CA ASN A 283 -9.68 4.92 15.55
C ASN A 283 -8.63 4.47 16.59
N GLY A 284 -7.65 5.34 16.85
CA GLY A 284 -6.62 5.12 17.87
C GLY A 284 -5.57 4.07 17.51
N SER A 285 -5.35 3.83 16.22
CA SER A 285 -4.37 2.86 15.73
C SER A 285 -2.96 3.45 15.67
N THR A 286 -1.94 2.61 15.57
CA THR A 286 -0.54 3.08 15.57
C THR A 286 0.32 2.47 14.47
N MET A 287 1.26 3.26 13.93
CA MET A 287 2.38 2.77 13.14
C MET A 287 3.66 3.27 13.79
N ASN A 288 4.52 2.35 14.19
CA ASN A 288 5.77 2.67 14.87
C ASN A 288 6.94 2.34 13.95
N LEU A 289 7.73 3.35 13.62
CA LEU A 289 8.99 3.17 12.91
C LEU A 289 10.15 3.29 13.91
N SER A 290 11.11 2.39 13.85
CA SER A 290 12.30 2.42 14.72
C SER A 290 13.56 2.04 13.94
N SER A 291 14.58 1.45 14.58
CA SER A 291 15.92 1.23 14.03
C SER A 291 15.94 0.77 12.57
N TYR A 292 16.31 1.65 11.64
CA TYR A 292 16.35 1.40 10.20
C TYR A 292 15.03 0.93 9.57
N GLY A 293 13.88 1.19 10.19
CA GLY A 293 12.57 0.91 9.61
C GLY A 293 12.23 1.95 8.54
N GLU A 294 11.80 1.49 7.37
CA GLU A 294 11.51 2.34 6.21
C GLU A 294 10.07 2.13 5.71
N VAL A 295 9.36 3.23 5.47
CA VAL A 295 8.00 3.17 4.90
C VAL A 295 7.91 4.12 3.72
N ASP A 296 7.48 3.63 2.57
CA ASP A 296 7.21 4.43 1.38
C ASP A 296 5.74 4.29 0.98
N THR A 297 5.08 5.40 0.72
CA THR A 297 3.70 5.39 0.23
C THR A 297 3.39 6.59 -0.65
N ASP A 298 2.31 6.54 -1.43
CA ASP A 298 1.83 7.74 -2.11
C ASP A 298 1.00 8.59 -1.12
N HIS A 299 0.07 7.97 -0.40
CA HIS A 299 -0.76 8.66 0.59
C HIS A 299 -0.77 7.99 1.96
N LEU A 300 -0.31 8.75 2.96
CA LEU A 300 -0.45 8.41 4.37
C LEU A 300 -1.60 9.22 5.01
N THR A 301 -2.60 8.52 5.54
CA THR A 301 -3.67 9.14 6.34
C THR A 301 -3.56 8.73 7.81
N VAL A 302 -3.44 9.71 8.71
CA VAL A 302 -3.42 9.53 10.16
C VAL A 302 -4.63 10.23 10.76
N ASP A 303 -5.67 9.45 11.10
CA ASP A 303 -6.97 10.00 11.47
C ASP A 303 -7.50 9.45 12.80
N SER A 304 -8.46 10.16 13.37
CA SER A 304 -9.30 9.67 14.47
C SER A 304 -8.47 9.18 15.67
N TYR A 305 -7.62 10.08 16.18
CA TYR A 305 -6.68 9.86 17.30
C TYR A 305 -5.63 8.77 17.09
N SER A 306 -5.39 8.35 15.84
CA SER A 306 -4.31 7.43 15.49
C SER A 306 -2.95 8.12 15.51
N LYS A 307 -1.88 7.35 15.57
CA LYS A 307 -0.51 7.87 15.66
C LYS A 307 0.44 7.18 14.70
N VAL A 308 1.24 7.96 13.99
CA VAL A 308 2.48 7.49 13.37
C VAL A 308 3.64 8.07 14.18
N ASP A 309 4.59 7.22 14.60
CA ASP A 309 5.69 7.59 15.49
C ASP A 309 7.03 7.09 14.96
N LEU A 310 7.90 8.02 14.57
CA LEU A 310 9.27 7.73 14.11
C LEU A 310 10.20 7.80 15.31
N THR A 311 10.33 6.71 16.05
CA THR A 311 10.94 6.68 17.38
C THR A 311 12.47 6.67 17.40
N ASN A 312 13.12 6.48 16.25
CA ASN A 312 14.57 6.41 16.11
C ASN A 312 15.04 7.26 14.92
N GLU A 313 16.20 7.90 15.02
CA GLU A 313 16.79 8.76 13.99
C GLU A 313 17.18 8.03 12.70
N THR A 314 17.23 6.71 12.73
CA THR A 314 17.49 5.87 11.55
C THR A 314 16.23 5.39 10.84
N ALA A 315 15.05 5.68 11.40
CA ALA A 315 13.78 5.45 10.72
C ALA A 315 13.58 6.47 9.59
N TYR A 316 12.96 6.03 8.51
CA TYR A 316 12.61 6.89 7.38
C TYR A 316 11.18 6.65 6.92
N LEU A 317 10.46 7.73 6.63
CA LEU A 317 9.15 7.67 5.99
C LEU A 317 9.09 8.59 4.78
N TYR A 318 8.72 8.07 3.63
CA TYR A 318 8.35 8.89 2.48
C TYR A 318 6.87 8.75 2.19
N ALA A 319 6.20 9.89 1.99
CA ALA A 319 4.85 9.90 1.45
C ALA A 319 4.66 11.12 0.56
N ASN A 320 4.17 10.98 -0.67
CA ASN A 320 3.86 12.16 -1.50
C ASN A 320 2.91 13.10 -0.77
N THR A 321 1.86 12.55 -0.14
CA THR A 321 0.95 13.30 0.73
C THR A 321 0.80 12.66 2.11
N ILE A 322 0.95 13.46 3.15
CA ILE A 322 0.60 13.09 4.53
C ILE A 322 -0.61 13.92 4.96
N THR A 323 -1.72 13.25 5.24
CA THR A 323 -2.93 13.86 5.82
C THR A 323 -3.07 13.47 7.28
N VAL A 324 -3.08 14.46 8.18
CA VAL A 324 -3.30 14.27 9.61
C VAL A 324 -4.60 14.96 10.02
N SER A 325 -5.53 14.19 10.60
CA SER A 325 -6.92 14.60 10.79
C SER A 325 -7.53 14.08 12.10
N ASN A 326 -8.63 14.70 12.55
CA ASN A 326 -9.47 14.31 13.69
C ASN A 326 -8.67 13.91 14.93
N GLY A 327 -7.69 14.74 15.31
CA GLY A 327 -6.83 14.51 16.47
C GLY A 327 -5.77 13.42 16.31
N GLY A 328 -5.58 12.90 15.10
CA GLY A 328 -4.44 12.06 14.76
C GLY A 328 -3.11 12.79 14.94
N GLU A 329 -2.02 12.04 15.07
CA GLU A 329 -0.69 12.57 15.36
C GLU A 329 0.36 11.93 14.43
N PHE A 330 1.04 12.75 13.63
CA PHE A 330 2.28 12.38 12.96
C PHE A 330 3.44 12.91 13.79
N SER A 331 4.22 12.02 14.39
CA SER A 331 5.28 12.38 15.33
C SER A 331 6.65 11.96 14.80
N ILE A 332 7.57 12.91 14.80
CA ILE A 332 8.99 12.65 14.50
C ILE A 332 9.78 12.67 15.81
N GLY A 333 10.50 11.58 16.07
CA GLY A 333 11.11 11.30 17.36
C GLY A 333 12.32 12.15 17.69
N ALA A 334 12.63 12.21 18.99
CA ALA A 334 13.66 13.01 19.62
C ALA A 334 15.09 12.42 19.46
N GLY A 335 15.66 12.50 18.26
CA GLY A 335 17.11 12.36 18.05
C GLY A 335 17.81 13.73 18.16
N GLU A 336 19.00 13.81 18.75
CA GLU A 336 19.75 15.07 18.98
C GLU A 336 20.30 15.74 17.69
N PHE A 337 19.92 15.28 16.49
CA PHE A 337 20.54 15.71 15.23
C PHE A 337 19.51 15.85 14.10
N ASP A 338 19.84 16.73 13.14
CA ASP A 338 19.19 16.92 11.82
C ASP A 338 18.99 15.57 11.12
N ALA A 339 17.93 14.87 11.47
CA ALA A 339 17.54 13.62 10.84
C ALA A 339 16.45 13.97 9.84
N ASP A 340 16.76 13.81 8.54
CA ASP A 340 15.80 13.75 7.44
C ASP A 340 14.90 12.52 7.63
N SER A 341 14.11 12.54 8.72
CA SER A 341 13.38 11.38 9.23
C SER A 341 12.17 11.08 8.35
N PHE A 342 11.71 12.07 7.57
CA PHE A 342 10.69 11.87 6.56
C PHE A 342 10.82 12.85 5.40
N GLY A 343 10.24 12.47 4.26
CA GLY A 343 10.01 13.33 3.09
C GLY A 343 8.54 13.34 2.68
N THR A 344 8.05 14.49 2.24
CA THR A 344 6.71 14.62 1.67
C THR A 344 6.61 15.83 0.76
N ASP A 345 5.75 15.78 -0.26
CA ASP A 345 5.44 16.95 -1.08
C ASP A 345 4.37 17.81 -0.41
N THR A 346 3.39 17.19 0.25
CA THR A 346 2.29 17.88 0.92
C THR A 346 2.02 17.32 2.32
N LEU A 347 2.09 18.19 3.32
CA LEU A 347 1.61 17.91 4.67
C LEU A 347 0.27 18.64 4.90
N GLU A 348 -0.83 17.90 4.95
CA GLU A 348 -2.16 18.42 5.25
C GLU A 348 -2.51 18.19 6.73
N LEU A 349 -2.72 19.28 7.47
CA LEU A 349 -3.18 19.24 8.86
C LEU A 349 -4.59 19.82 8.96
N THR A 350 -5.58 18.99 9.24
CA THR A 350 -6.98 19.40 9.37
C THR A 350 -7.65 18.81 10.61
N ASN A 351 -8.82 19.30 10.99
CA ASN A 351 -9.61 18.73 12.09
C ASN A 351 -8.83 18.45 13.39
N ALA A 352 -7.94 19.36 13.81
CA ALA A 352 -7.06 19.18 14.96
C ALA A 352 -5.97 18.10 14.81
N GLY A 353 -5.65 17.69 13.59
CA GLY A 353 -4.49 16.84 13.30
C GLY A 353 -3.20 17.50 13.79
N VAL A 354 -2.30 16.70 14.35
CA VAL A 354 -1.09 17.16 15.02
C VAL A 354 0.14 16.68 14.27
N PHE A 355 0.98 17.61 13.84
CA PHE A 355 2.37 17.31 13.50
C PHE A 355 3.23 17.61 14.74
N ASN A 356 3.80 16.57 15.34
CA ASN A 356 4.58 16.66 16.57
C ASN A 356 6.09 16.52 16.26
N ILE A 357 6.75 17.68 16.26
CA ILE A 357 8.20 17.83 16.15
C ILE A 357 8.73 17.78 17.58
N ASN A 358 9.27 16.63 18.02
CA ASN A 358 9.72 16.46 19.40
C ASN A 358 10.98 17.33 19.70
N ASN A 359 12.14 16.74 20.02
CA ASN A 359 13.39 17.50 20.26
C ASN A 359 14.30 17.52 19.02
N SER A 360 13.69 17.53 17.84
CA SER A 360 14.42 17.39 16.57
C SER A 360 14.59 18.76 15.94
N ASP A 361 15.81 19.07 15.49
CA ASP A 361 16.01 20.14 14.53
C ASP A 361 15.51 19.61 13.18
N TYR A 362 14.43 20.21 12.67
CA TYR A 362 13.79 19.78 11.43
C TYR A 362 13.39 21.00 10.59
N VAL A 363 13.65 20.90 9.29
CA VAL A 363 13.20 21.87 8.29
C VAL A 363 12.16 21.16 7.43
N LEU A 364 10.92 21.65 7.46
CA LEU A 364 9.88 21.16 6.56
C LEU A 364 10.12 21.72 5.16
N ASP A 365 10.42 20.83 4.22
CA ASP A 365 10.52 21.11 2.79
C ASP A 365 9.33 20.48 2.05
N ALA A 366 8.13 20.99 2.33
CA ALA A 366 6.87 20.51 1.78
C ALA A 366 5.84 21.63 1.73
N ASP A 367 4.80 21.46 0.91
CA ASP A 367 3.61 22.29 0.96
C ASP A 367 2.83 22.00 2.25
N LEU A 368 2.71 23.01 3.12
CA LEU A 368 1.91 22.92 4.33
C LEU A 368 0.49 23.41 4.05
N VAL A 369 -0.47 22.49 4.09
CA VAL A 369 -1.88 22.74 3.78
C VAL A 369 -2.74 22.54 5.03
N ASN A 370 -3.80 23.34 5.13
CA ASN A 370 -4.83 23.16 6.14
C ASN A 370 -6.20 23.10 5.47
N GLY A 371 -6.81 21.91 5.47
CA GLY A 371 -8.13 21.70 4.92
C GLY A 371 -9.21 22.40 5.76
N HIS A 372 -10.09 23.17 5.12
CA HIS A 372 -11.24 23.81 5.76
C HIS A 372 -12.50 22.91 5.77
N THR A 373 -12.34 21.65 6.14
CA THR A 373 -13.36 20.61 5.89
C THR A 373 -14.28 20.35 7.08
N ASN A 374 -13.91 20.76 8.30
CA ASN A 374 -14.68 20.45 9.51
C ASN A 374 -15.97 21.25 9.72
N THR A 375 -16.08 22.42 9.12
CA THR A 375 -17.32 23.20 9.11
C THR A 375 -17.30 24.16 7.94
N THR A 376 -18.47 24.49 7.40
CA THR A 376 -18.60 25.53 6.37
C THR A 376 -18.76 26.93 6.98
N ASP A 377 -18.85 27.05 8.31
CA ASP A 377 -18.95 28.32 9.02
C ASP A 377 -17.54 28.84 9.37
N THR A 378 -17.05 29.77 8.54
CA THR A 378 -15.74 30.41 8.69
C THR A 378 -15.56 31.20 9.99
N SER A 379 -16.64 31.45 10.74
CA SER A 379 -16.58 32.15 12.04
C SER A 379 -16.41 31.21 13.23
N ASN A 380 -16.50 29.89 13.01
CA ASN A 380 -16.30 28.91 14.07
C ASN A 380 -14.80 28.88 14.47
N ALA A 381 -14.52 28.93 15.77
CA ALA A 381 -13.15 28.85 16.29
C ALA A 381 -12.45 27.52 15.95
N THR A 382 -13.22 26.49 15.58
CA THR A 382 -12.68 25.25 15.06
C THR A 382 -12.59 25.24 13.54
N TYR A 383 -12.94 26.28 12.79
CA TYR A 383 -12.91 26.24 11.32
C TYR A 383 -11.49 26.01 10.79
N GLY A 384 -11.29 24.87 10.11
CA GLY A 384 -10.04 24.44 9.47
C GLY A 384 -8.79 24.77 10.28
N TYR A 385 -8.41 23.91 11.23
CA TYR A 385 -7.15 24.03 11.93
C TYR A 385 -6.42 22.70 12.05
N GLY A 386 -5.10 22.78 11.91
CA GLY A 386 -4.13 21.78 12.34
C GLY A 386 -3.27 22.31 13.49
N VAL A 387 -2.46 21.46 14.07
CA VAL A 387 -1.55 21.80 15.18
C VAL A 387 -0.14 21.37 14.81
N ILE A 388 0.81 22.29 14.91
CA ILE A 388 2.24 21.96 14.96
C ILE A 388 2.65 22.03 16.43
N ALA A 389 2.98 20.87 16.99
CA ALA A 389 3.48 20.75 18.35
C ALA A 389 5.02 20.72 18.33
N MET A 390 5.63 21.53 19.19
CA MET A 390 7.08 21.66 19.32
C MET A 390 7.49 21.67 20.78
N THR A 391 8.65 21.11 21.10
CA THR A 391 9.24 21.21 22.44
C THR A 391 9.83 22.61 22.69
N SER A 392 10.12 22.94 23.95
CA SER A 392 10.43 24.33 24.39
C SER A 392 11.64 24.99 23.73
N ASP A 393 12.50 24.20 23.09
CA ASP A 393 13.76 24.65 22.51
C ASP A 393 13.67 24.76 20.96
N GLY A 394 12.54 24.37 20.36
CA GLY A 394 12.33 24.43 18.92
C GLY A 394 12.05 25.84 18.40
N HIS A 395 12.61 26.18 17.24
CA HIS A 395 12.34 27.43 16.52
C HIS A 395 11.59 27.15 15.22
N LEU A 396 10.35 27.63 15.09
CA LEU A 396 9.59 27.50 13.84
C LEU A 396 9.95 28.66 12.90
N THR A 397 10.49 28.34 11.73
CA THR A 397 10.66 29.30 10.65
C THR A 397 9.67 28.98 9.53
N VAL A 398 8.70 29.85 9.28
CA VAL A 398 7.74 29.71 8.18
C VAL A 398 8.17 30.61 7.03
N ASN A 399 8.44 30.03 5.85
CA ASN A 399 8.74 30.77 4.63
C ASN A 399 7.58 30.61 3.64
N GLY A 400 6.59 31.51 3.70
CA GLY A 400 5.45 31.49 2.78
C GLY A 400 5.69 32.35 1.53
N ASN A 401 5.33 31.84 0.35
CA ASN A 401 5.02 32.69 -0.81
C ASN A 401 3.64 33.31 -0.58
N GLY A 402 3.59 34.44 0.13
CA GLY A 402 2.33 35.13 0.43
C GLY A 402 1.50 35.41 -0.82
N ASP A 403 0.24 34.96 -0.81
CA ASP A 403 -0.72 35.23 -1.88
C ASP A 403 -1.08 36.72 -1.92
N TYR A 404 -0.73 37.40 -3.01
CA TYR A 404 -0.97 38.84 -3.22
C TYR A 404 -2.39 39.08 -3.76
N TYR A 405 -3.42 38.44 -3.22
CA TYR A 405 -4.81 38.78 -3.56
C TYR A 405 -5.33 39.89 -2.65
N ASN A 406 -4.80 41.12 -2.86
CA ASN A 406 -5.45 42.32 -2.36
C ASN A 406 -6.75 42.53 -3.16
N GLY A 407 -7.87 42.11 -2.58
CA GLY A 407 -9.20 42.39 -3.11
C GLY A 407 -9.36 43.87 -3.43
N ASP A 408 -10.00 44.16 -4.55
CA ASP A 408 -10.34 45.49 -5.06
C ASP A 408 -10.96 46.40 -3.99
N ASN A 409 -10.12 47.07 -3.22
CA ASN A 409 -10.49 48.19 -2.39
C ASN A 409 -9.52 49.33 -2.68
N THR A 410 -9.89 50.09 -3.71
CA THR A 410 -9.20 51.28 -4.23
C THR A 410 -9.20 52.48 -3.26
N ALA A 411 -9.04 52.25 -1.96
CA ALA A 411 -9.17 53.27 -0.93
C ALA A 411 -8.12 53.22 0.20
N ASP A 412 -6.95 52.60 0.00
CA ASP A 412 -5.80 52.85 0.89
C ASP A 412 -4.56 53.29 0.11
N THR A 413 -4.47 54.60 -0.09
CA THR A 413 -3.30 55.27 -0.66
C THR A 413 -2.44 55.83 0.47
N THR A 414 -1.74 54.98 1.24
CA THR A 414 -0.64 55.44 2.11
C THR A 414 0.33 54.31 2.52
N TYR A 415 1.49 54.24 1.86
CA TYR A 415 2.84 53.85 2.37
C TYR A 415 2.96 52.63 3.33
N SER A 416 3.73 51.57 3.01
CA SER A 416 5.20 51.55 3.12
C SER A 416 5.77 50.27 2.49
N ALA A 417 6.96 50.40 1.88
CA ALA A 417 7.82 49.30 1.52
C ALA A 417 8.18 48.46 2.75
N ASN A 418 7.76 47.19 2.75
CA ASN A 418 8.39 45.99 3.29
C ASN A 418 7.36 44.88 3.08
N GLY A 419 7.62 43.95 2.16
CA GLY A 419 6.77 42.80 1.90
C GLY A 419 6.88 41.79 3.04
N GLU A 420 6.16 42.05 4.13
CA GLU A 420 5.88 41.09 5.19
C GLU A 420 4.40 40.70 5.12
N ALA A 421 4.14 39.44 5.49
CA ALA A 421 2.85 38.76 5.45
C ALA A 421 1.68 39.64 5.94
N ASP A 422 0.57 39.56 5.21
CA ASP A 422 -0.69 40.18 5.56
C ASP A 422 -1.21 39.62 6.90
N ASN A 423 -0.86 40.27 8.01
CA ASN A 423 -1.57 40.11 9.27
C ASN A 423 -2.71 41.12 9.30
N SER A 424 -3.75 40.84 8.49
CA SER A 424 -4.98 41.63 8.52
C SER A 424 -5.52 41.66 9.95
N TYR A 425 -6.10 42.77 10.41
CA TYR A 425 -6.64 42.95 11.78
C TYR A 425 -7.69 41.89 12.21
N THR A 426 -8.07 40.99 11.32
CA THR A 426 -8.97 39.86 11.53
C THR A 426 -8.25 38.52 11.75
N ASP A 427 -6.97 38.42 11.40
CA ASP A 427 -6.21 37.19 11.55
C ASP A 427 -5.50 37.20 12.90
N ASN A 428 -5.94 36.36 13.83
CA ASN A 428 -5.36 36.28 15.18
C ASN A 428 -4.09 35.42 15.19
N VAL A 429 -3.29 35.44 14.11
CA VAL A 429 -1.98 34.78 14.10
C VAL A 429 -0.98 35.68 14.81
N VAL A 430 -0.82 35.43 16.10
CA VAL A 430 0.32 35.92 16.89
C VAL A 430 1.45 34.92 16.67
N ALA A 431 2.40 35.26 15.81
CA ALA A 431 3.72 34.65 15.89
C ALA A 431 4.34 35.12 17.21
N ALA A 432 4.28 34.28 18.24
CA ALA A 432 5.00 34.52 19.49
C ALA A 432 6.48 34.20 19.25
N THR A 433 7.32 35.22 19.31
CA THR A 433 8.78 35.10 19.45
C THR A 433 9.19 34.83 20.87
#